data_AF-A0A2J6PSE8-F1
#
_entry.id   AF-A0A2J6PSE8-F1
#
_cell.length_a   1.000
_cell.length_b   1.000
_cell.length_c   1.000
_cell.angle_alpha   90.00
_cell.angle_beta   90.00
_cell.angle_gamma   90.00
#
_symmetry.space_group_name_H-M   'P 1'
#
loop_
_entity.id
_entity.type
_entity.pdbx_description
1 polymer ?
#
loop_
_entity_poly.entity_id
_entity_poly.type
_entity_poly.pdbx_seq_one_letter_code
_entity_poly.pdbx_strand_id
1 'polypeptide(L)' 'TTPPPLDFDHEKGFEIPTKYKEAIYQLHWFGHVPVSMLQVCYKLGESSVRRILSYDYPERKRPTGLGQPTFSRTHKSTLL' A
#
# COMPACT_ATOMS: atom_id res chain seq x y z
N THR A 1 2.12 -24.62 -14.69
CA THR A 1 1.99 -23.25 -15.20
C THR A 1 2.97 -22.37 -14.47
N THR A 2 3.93 -21.80 -15.20
CA THR A 2 4.91 -20.87 -14.63
C THR A 2 4.25 -19.49 -14.54
N PRO A 3 4.24 -18.82 -13.37
CA PRO A 3 3.73 -17.45 -13.29
C PRO A 3 4.50 -16.57 -14.29
N PRO A 4 3.84 -15.59 -14.94
CA PRO A 4 4.54 -14.67 -15.84
C PRO A 4 5.73 -14.03 -15.10
N PRO A 5 6.87 -13.82 -15.78
CA PRO A 5 8.01 -13.14 -15.18
C PRO A 5 7.55 -11.77 -14.71
N LEU A 6 7.50 -11.61 -13.40
CA LEU A 6 7.09 -10.37 -12.79
C LEU A 6 8.31 -9.44 -12.85
N ASP A 7 8.33 -8.55 -13.84
CA ASP A 7 9.32 -7.49 -13.93
C ASP A 7 9.01 -6.44 -12.83
N PHE A 8 9.24 -6.86 -11.59
CA PHE A 8 8.96 -6.12 -10.38
C PHE A 8 10.24 -6.05 -9.57
N ASP A 9 10.90 -4.91 -9.67
CA ASP A 9 12.04 -4.57 -8.84
C ASP A 9 11.58 -3.53 -7.82
N HIS A 10 11.32 -4.01 -6.60
CA HIS A 10 10.87 -3.14 -5.52
C HIS A 10 12.07 -2.57 -4.78
N GLU A 11 12.27 -1.25 -4.88
CA GLU A 11 13.23 -0.56 -4.04
C GLU A 11 12.70 -0.41 -2.61
N LYS A 12 13.53 -0.79 -1.63
CA LYS A 12 13.20 -0.69 -0.20
C LYS A 12 12.92 0.77 0.17
N GLY A 13 11.76 1.00 0.77
CA GLY A 13 11.32 2.34 1.20
C GLY A 13 10.34 3.01 0.24
N PHE A 14 10.19 2.49 -0.97
CA PHE A 14 9.15 2.93 -1.89
C PHE A 14 7.81 2.26 -1.59
N GLU A 15 6.74 2.81 -2.15
CA GLU A 15 5.42 2.20 -2.05
C GLU A 15 5.28 1.08 -3.11
N ILE A 16 4.76 -0.08 -2.68
CA ILE A 16 4.37 -1.15 -3.59
C ILE A 16 3.09 -0.73 -4.32
N PRO A 17 3.08 -0.68 -5.66
CA PRO A 17 1.87 -0.32 -6.41
C PRO A 17 0.69 -1.26 -6.11
N THR A 18 -0.52 -0.73 -6.08
CA THR A 18 -1.76 -1.47 -5.73
C THR A 18 -1.94 -2.73 -6.57
N LYS A 19 -1.62 -2.69 -7.88
CA LYS A 19 -1.68 -3.85 -8.78
C LYS A 19 -0.90 -5.07 -8.27
N TYR A 20 0.25 -4.85 -7.63
CA TYR A 20 1.07 -5.95 -7.09
C TYR A 20 0.55 -6.41 -5.72
N LYS A 21 -0.01 -5.51 -4.90
CA LYS A 21 -0.67 -5.87 -3.65
C LYS A 21 -1.88 -6.78 -3.91
N GLU A 22 -2.68 -6.44 -4.92
CA GLU A 22 -3.83 -7.25 -5.37
C GLU A 22 -3.39 -8.62 -5.89
N ALA A 23 -2.36 -8.67 -6.75
CA ALA A 23 -1.84 -9.93 -7.25
C ALA A 23 -1.29 -10.83 -6.14
N ILE A 24 -0.57 -10.28 -5.17
CA ILE A 24 -0.10 -11.01 -3.97
C ILE A 24 -1.28 -11.54 -3.17
N TYR A 25 -2.31 -10.73 -2.95
CA TYR A 25 -3.52 -11.12 -2.23
C TYR A 25 -4.23 -12.28 -2.93
N GLN A 26 -4.43 -12.17 -4.25
CA GLN A 26 -5.12 -13.20 -5.03
C GLN A 26 -4.34 -14.52 -5.08
N LEU A 27 -3.01 -14.46 -5.27
CA LEU A 27 -2.16 -15.65 -5.27
C LEU A 27 -2.16 -16.36 -3.92
N HIS A 28 -2.16 -15.62 -2.81
CA HIS A 28 -2.20 -16.23 -1.48
C HIS A 28 -3.56 -16.85 -1.17
N TRP A 29 -4.64 -16.07 -1.31
CA TRP A 29 -5.96 -16.48 -0.83
C TRP A 29 -6.69 -17.42 -1.79
N PHE A 30 -6.59 -17.21 -3.10
CA PHE A 30 -7.23 -18.07 -4.10
C PHE A 30 -6.24 -19.09 -4.70
N GLY A 31 -4.98 -18.69 -4.87
CA GLY A 31 -3.94 -19.56 -5.41
C GLY A 31 -3.23 -20.44 -4.39
N HIS A 32 -3.52 -20.27 -3.09
CA HIS A 32 -2.85 -20.96 -1.97
C HIS A 32 -1.32 -20.90 -2.03
N VAL A 33 -0.77 -19.84 -2.64
CA VAL A 33 0.68 -19.66 -2.77
C VAL A 33 1.26 -19.27 -1.42
N PRO A 34 2.27 -19.99 -0.91
CA PRO A 34 2.84 -19.71 0.41
C PRO A 34 3.62 -18.40 0.42
N VAL A 35 3.69 -17.77 1.60
CA VAL A 35 4.40 -16.50 1.84
C VAL A 35 5.87 -16.56 1.39
N SER A 36 6.56 -17.69 1.58
CA SER A 36 7.95 -17.87 1.13
C SER A 36 8.10 -17.74 -0.38
N MET A 37 7.15 -18.27 -1.16
CA MET A 37 7.17 -18.18 -2.61
C MET A 37 6.82 -16.77 -3.10
N LEU A 38 5.90 -16.08 -2.40
CA LEU A 38 5.59 -14.68 -2.69
C LEU A 38 6.80 -13.76 -2.46
N GLN A 39 7.61 -14.02 -1.43
CA GLN A 39 8.85 -13.28 -1.19
C GLN A 39 9.83 -13.42 -2.36
N VAL A 40 10.01 -14.64 -2.88
CA VAL A 40 10.90 -14.90 -4.02
C VAL A 40 10.35 -14.27 -5.31
N CYS A 41 9.06 -14.45 -5.60
CA CYS A 41 8.45 -13.94 -6.82
C CYS A 41 8.40 -12.41 -6.90
N TYR A 42 8.20 -11.73 -5.78
CA TYR A 42 8.06 -10.27 -5.73
C TYR A 42 9.30 -9.56 -5.16
N LYS A 43 10.37 -10.30 -4.82
CA LYS A 43 11.57 -9.78 -4.16
C LYS A 43 11.25 -8.94 -2.90
N LEU A 44 10.24 -9.36 -2.14
CA LEU A 44 9.78 -8.66 -0.95
C LEU A 44 10.25 -9.38 0.32
N GLY A 45 10.51 -8.60 1.37
CA GLY A 45 10.73 -9.17 2.71
C GLY A 45 9.43 -9.71 3.31
N GLU A 46 9.55 -10.70 4.20
CA GLU A 46 8.42 -11.35 4.87
C GLU A 46 7.46 -10.35 5.53
N SER A 47 7.98 -9.34 6.22
CA SER A 47 7.16 -8.31 6.87
C SER A 47 6.29 -7.53 5.88
N SER A 48 6.81 -7.25 4.68
CA SER A 48 6.06 -6.55 3.64
C SER A 48 4.95 -7.43 3.08
N VAL A 49 5.24 -8.70 2.82
CA VAL A 49 4.22 -9.66 2.34
C VAL A 49 3.12 -9.85 3.38
N ARG A 50 3.47 -10.12 4.65
CA ARG A 50 2.48 -10.27 5.72
C ARG A 50 1.63 -9.02 5.90
N ARG A 51 2.24 -7.84 5.80
CA ARG A 51 1.51 -6.57 5.89
C ARG A 51 0.53 -6.37 4.73
N ILE A 52 0.87 -6.80 3.51
CA ILE A 52 -0.06 -6.78 2.37
C ILE A 52 -1.22 -7.74 2.64
N LEU A 53 -0.93 -8.94 3.13
CA LEU A 53 -1.93 -9.98 3.40
C LEU A 53 -2.83 -9.67 4.61
N SER A 54 -2.39 -8.81 5.53
CA SER A 54 -3.17 -8.44 6.72
C SER A 54 -4.24 -7.38 6.48
N TYR A 55 -4.23 -6.70 5.34
CA TYR A 55 -5.24 -5.69 5.04
C TYR A 55 -6.46 -6.33 4.36
N ASP A 56 -7.66 -6.02 4.87
CA ASP A 56 -8.93 -6.41 4.23
C ASP A 56 -9.08 -5.81 2.82
N TYR A 57 -8.37 -4.71 2.54
CA TYR A 57 -8.36 -4.05 1.23
C TYR A 57 -6.90 -3.78 0.77
N PRO A 58 -6.55 -4.13 -0.48
CA PRO A 58 -5.19 -3.95 -1.02
C PRO A 58 -4.82 -2.48 -1.22
N GLU A 59 -5.81 -1.60 -1.30
CA GLU A 59 -5.63 -0.16 -1.34
C GLU A 59 -5.59 0.41 0.08
N ARG A 60 -4.51 1.12 0.40
CA ARG A 60 -4.50 1.99 1.57
C ARG A 60 -5.47 3.13 1.27
N LYS A 61 -6.70 3.04 1.77
CA LYS A 61 -7.48 4.24 2.04
C LYS A 61 -6.64 5.08 3.01
N ARG A 62 -5.84 6.02 2.49
CA ARG A 62 -5.38 7.14 3.30
C ARG A 62 -6.67 7.70 3.90
N PRO A 63 -6.82 7.76 5.24
CA PRO A 63 -7.94 8.51 5.79
C PRO A 63 -7.84 9.88 5.14
N THR A 64 -8.86 10.25 4.35
CA THR A 64 -8.97 11.59 3.79
C THR A 64 -8.76 12.50 4.98
N GLY A 65 -7.61 13.16 5.02
CA GLY A 65 -7.30 14.11 6.06
C GLY A 65 -8.35 15.19 5.96
N LEU A 66 -9.42 15.08 6.75
CA LEU A 66 -10.15 16.22 7.27
C LEU A 66 -9.19 16.93 8.22
N GLY A 67 -8.09 17.45 7.68
CA GLY A 67 -7.42 18.62 8.20
C GLY A 67 -8.42 19.75 7.97
N GLN A 68 -9.34 19.88 8.92
CA GLN A 68 -10.20 21.03 9.08
C GLN A 68 -9.38 22.30 8.85
N PRO A 69 -9.78 23.21 7.94
CA PRO A 69 -9.21 24.55 7.92
C PRO A 69 -9.79 25.31 9.12
N THR A 70 -9.24 25.11 10.31
CA THR A 70 -9.58 25.91 11.49
C THR A 70 -8.43 26.83 11.85
N PHE A 71 -8.29 27.90 11.08
CA PHE A 71 -7.79 29.15 11.61
C PHE A 71 -8.69 30.30 11.16
N SER A 72 -9.89 30.35 11.74
CA SER A 72 -10.57 31.62 11.95
C SER A 72 -9.79 32.39 13.02
N ARG A 73 -8.95 33.35 12.59
CA ARG A 73 -8.49 34.41 13.48
C ARG A 73 -9.15 35.72 13.04
N THR A 74 -10.18 36.08 13.78
CA THR A 74 -10.91 37.34 13.63
C THR A 74 -10.20 38.48 14.39
N HIS A 75 -10.16 39.66 13.74
CA HIS A 75 -9.90 41.03 14.22
C HIS A 75 -8.42 41.45 14.48
N LYS A 76 -7.94 42.64 14.07
CA LYS A 76 -8.55 43.99 14.19
C LYS A 76 -8.24 44.96 13.04
N SER A 77 -9.20 45.87 12.84
CA SER A 77 -9.22 47.18 12.16
C SER A 77 -7.93 48.03 12.25
N THR A 78 -7.63 48.81 11.21
CA THR A 78 -7.23 50.23 11.33
C THR A 78 -7.59 50.98 10.03
N LEU A 79 -8.42 52.01 10.21
CA LEU A 79 -8.70 53.09 9.26
C LEU A 79 -7.48 54.02 9.14
N LEU A 80 -7.09 54.36 7.91
CA LEU A 80 -7.07 55.72 7.32
C LEU A 80 -6.35 55.68 5.97
#